data_AF-D2QKF3-F1
#
_entry.id   AF-D2QKF3-F1
#
_cell.length_a   1.000
_cell.length_b   1.000
_cell.length_c   1.000
_cell.angle_alpha   90.00
_cell.angle_beta   90.00
_cell.angle_gamma   90.00
#
_symmetry.space_group_name_H-M   'P 1'
#
loop_
_entity.id
_entity.type
_entity.pdbx_description
1 polymer ?
#
loop_
_entity_poly.entity_id
_entity_poly.type
_entity_poly.pdbx_seq_one_letter_code
_entity_poly.pdbx_strand_id
1 'polypeptide(L)'
;MHKLIHPFILLLLLTVFLMPSRRVMGGSRETAKTVVVDEEYDRYRKRGDDLFKEGKYLEARRQYQNCLEVPGFENDTYAKEQIQECTTGLALRKQADDAMRQGKGAEAIKLMNQLLNLNPDDLITKGQFADYYEREGNQLFNQKQYLRAKESYSKALSYTTTRQETLRLQIRTIDNLSRPSKQVGIKVVTGLVAVGAGAYALLLRNDYNSKFSALNQISQTADPTGSGIIADPNTYRQYNEAYSAAEAAQQKNGLFKACVGVAAVATVAELYLLLHKPKPSTSAFQWKPSSQSWGLAVGYTF
;
A
#
# COMPACT_ATOMS: atom_id res chain seq x y z
N MET A 1 39.02 59.75 -8.47
CA MET A 1 40.01 60.49 -9.27
C MET A 1 40.77 59.49 -10.13
N HIS A 2 40.76 59.71 -11.46
CA HIS A 2 41.49 58.99 -12.52
C HIS A 2 41.15 57.48 -12.68
N LYS A 3 40.98 56.88 -13.88
CA LYS A 3 41.65 57.00 -15.18
C LYS A 3 40.70 56.55 -16.31
N LEU A 4 40.59 57.36 -17.38
CA LEU A 4 41.08 57.13 -18.75
C LEU A 4 40.34 56.07 -19.59
N ILE A 5 39.64 56.61 -20.58
CA ILE A 5 39.00 55.99 -21.74
C ILE A 5 40.09 55.40 -22.66
N HIS A 6 39.91 54.16 -23.14
CA HIS A 6 40.74 53.58 -24.19
C HIS A 6 39.92 53.22 -25.45
N PRO A 7 40.46 53.48 -26.65
CA PRO A 7 39.73 53.45 -27.91
C PRO A 7 39.82 52.06 -28.55
N PHE A 8 38.68 51.39 -28.73
CA PHE A 8 38.58 50.18 -29.56
C PHE A 8 37.45 50.28 -30.60
N ILE A 9 36.86 51.46 -30.75
CA ILE A 9 35.74 51.75 -31.65
C ILE A 9 36.23 52.73 -32.71
N LEU A 10 37.27 52.38 -33.49
CA LEU A 10 37.62 53.15 -34.69
C LEU A 10 38.60 52.44 -35.64
N LEU A 11 38.49 51.14 -35.88
CA LEU A 11 39.25 50.54 -36.99
C LEU A 11 38.71 49.16 -37.40
N LEU A 12 37.65 49.11 -38.19
CA LEU A 12 37.52 48.09 -39.26
C LEU A 12 36.36 48.42 -40.22
N LEU A 13 36.37 49.65 -40.73
CA LEU A 13 35.56 50.10 -41.87
C LEU A 13 36.53 50.40 -43.01
N LEU A 14 37.03 49.38 -43.71
CA LEU A 14 37.50 49.45 -45.10
C LEU A 14 38.07 48.09 -45.57
N THR A 15 37.26 47.27 -46.22
CA THR A 15 37.70 46.34 -47.28
C THR A 15 36.51 46.03 -48.19
N VAL A 16 36.25 46.96 -49.11
CA VAL A 16 35.48 46.68 -50.33
C VAL A 16 36.48 46.08 -51.32
N PHE A 17 36.34 44.79 -51.64
CA PHE A 17 36.96 44.19 -52.81
C PHE A 17 35.91 43.41 -53.62
N LEU A 18 35.93 43.68 -54.91
CA LEU A 18 35.07 43.20 -55.98
C LEU A 18 34.75 41.71 -55.90
N MET A 19 33.46 41.38 -55.89
CA MET A 19 32.94 40.06 -56.23
C MET A 19 31.95 40.21 -57.40
N PRO A 20 32.01 39.33 -58.40
CA PRO A 20 31.13 39.40 -59.56
C PRO A 20 29.68 39.16 -59.12
N SER A 21 28.76 39.97 -59.66
CA SER A 21 27.32 39.79 -59.54
C SER A 21 26.91 38.41 -60.06
N ARG A 22 26.92 37.40 -59.19
CA ARG A 22 26.17 36.17 -59.44
C ARG A 22 24.70 36.57 -59.43
N ARG A 23 24.08 36.48 -60.61
CA ARG A 23 22.63 36.46 -60.74
C ARG A 23 22.10 35.40 -59.78
N VAL A 24 21.44 35.85 -58.70
CA VAL A 24 20.57 34.99 -57.89
C VAL A 24 19.34 34.73 -58.76
N MET A 25 19.45 33.73 -59.61
CA MET A 25 18.32 33.15 -60.34
C MET A 25 17.49 32.30 -59.35
N GLY A 26 16.26 32.74 -59.08
CA GLY A 26 15.09 31.88 -58.90
C GLY A 26 14.90 31.00 -57.65
N GLY A 27 15.92 30.69 -56.85
CA GLY A 27 15.81 29.61 -55.85
C GLY A 27 15.20 29.94 -54.47
N SER A 28 15.12 31.22 -54.07
CA SER A 28 14.79 31.60 -52.68
C SER A 28 13.30 31.57 -52.34
N ARG A 29 12.41 31.78 -53.33
CA ARG A 29 10.96 31.81 -53.09
C ARG A 29 10.35 30.42 -53.01
N GLU A 30 10.89 29.46 -53.78
CA GLU A 30 10.46 28.06 -53.71
C GLU A 30 10.99 27.37 -52.46
N THR A 31 12.27 27.55 -52.11
CA THR A 31 12.85 26.97 -50.88
C THR A 31 12.21 27.55 -49.60
N ALA A 32 11.93 28.85 -49.56
CA ALA A 32 11.20 29.43 -48.42
C ALA A 32 9.75 28.90 -48.34
N LYS A 33 9.10 28.65 -49.48
CA LYS A 33 7.75 28.08 -49.52
C LYS A 33 7.74 26.62 -49.07
N THR A 34 8.70 25.80 -49.50
CA THR A 34 8.79 24.39 -49.07
C THR A 34 9.08 24.27 -47.57
N VAL A 35 10.01 25.07 -47.03
CA VAL A 35 10.32 25.06 -45.58
C VAL A 35 9.12 25.46 -44.73
N VAL A 36 8.35 26.47 -45.13
CA VAL A 36 7.15 26.90 -44.38
C VAL A 36 6.04 25.84 -44.42
N VAL A 37 5.87 25.16 -45.56
CA VAL A 37 4.90 24.06 -45.73
C VAL A 37 5.28 22.87 -44.82
N ASP A 38 6.57 22.53 -44.76
CA ASP A 38 7.07 21.46 -43.88
C ASP A 38 6.89 21.81 -42.39
N GLU A 39 7.18 23.05 -41.97
CA GLU A 39 6.97 23.52 -40.60
C GLU A 39 5.49 23.53 -40.19
N GLU A 40 4.59 23.87 -41.11
CA GLU A 40 3.15 23.84 -40.86
C GLU A 40 2.62 22.42 -40.68
N TYR A 41 3.03 21.49 -41.55
CA TYR A 41 2.70 20.07 -41.42
C TYR A 41 3.21 19.51 -40.08
N ASP A 42 4.48 19.75 -39.74
CA ASP A 42 5.08 19.25 -38.50
C ASP A 42 4.38 19.77 -37.25
N ARG A 43 3.92 21.02 -37.27
CA ARG A 43 3.15 21.62 -36.18
C ARG A 43 1.79 20.93 -36.00
N TYR A 44 1.05 20.70 -37.08
CA TYR A 44 -0.24 19.99 -36.98
C TYR A 44 -0.05 18.56 -36.53
N ARG A 45 0.93 17.85 -37.11
CA ARG A 45 1.28 16.47 -36.74
C ARG A 45 1.58 16.36 -35.26
N LYS A 46 2.54 17.14 -34.77
CA LYS A 46 2.94 17.11 -33.34
C LYS A 46 1.76 17.37 -32.42
N ARG A 47 0.92 18.36 -32.74
CA ARG A 47 -0.27 18.67 -31.94
C ARG A 47 -1.29 17.54 -31.98
N GLY A 48 -1.48 16.90 -33.13
CA GLY A 48 -2.30 15.69 -33.28
C GLY A 48 -1.81 14.58 -32.36
N ASP A 49 -0.50 14.30 -32.36
CA ASP A 49 0.11 13.22 -31.59
C ASP A 49 0.00 13.47 -30.08
N ASP A 50 0.23 14.71 -29.64
CA ASP A 50 0.09 15.07 -28.23
C ASP A 50 -1.36 14.92 -27.76
N LEU A 51 -2.32 15.38 -28.57
CA LEU A 51 -3.75 15.20 -28.29
C LEU A 51 -4.17 13.74 -28.32
N PHE A 52 -3.62 12.94 -29.25
CA PHE A 52 -3.88 11.52 -29.34
C PHE A 52 -3.41 10.82 -28.06
N LYS A 53 -2.17 11.04 -27.62
CA LYS A 53 -1.65 10.51 -26.34
C LYS A 53 -2.52 10.88 -25.15
N GLU A 54 -3.03 12.12 -25.09
CA GLU A 54 -3.97 12.53 -24.03
C GLU A 54 -5.35 11.85 -24.12
N GLY A 55 -5.65 11.15 -25.21
CA GLY A 55 -6.95 10.54 -25.50
C GLY A 55 -7.98 11.53 -26.05
N LYS A 56 -7.57 12.71 -26.48
CA LYS A 56 -8.43 13.74 -27.07
C LYS A 56 -8.63 13.47 -28.56
N TYR A 57 -9.23 12.32 -28.86
CA TYR A 57 -9.32 11.78 -30.22
C TYR A 57 -10.05 12.69 -31.20
N LEU A 58 -11.04 13.46 -30.76
CA LEU A 58 -11.76 14.38 -31.65
C LEU A 58 -10.86 15.53 -32.11
N GLU A 59 -10.15 16.14 -31.17
CA GLU A 59 -9.21 17.22 -31.41
C GLU A 59 -7.99 16.74 -32.19
N ALA A 60 -7.45 15.56 -31.84
CA ALA A 60 -6.36 14.91 -32.57
C ALA A 60 -6.74 14.67 -34.03
N ARG A 61 -7.91 14.09 -34.28
CA ARG A 61 -8.42 13.86 -35.64
C ARG A 61 -8.49 15.15 -36.45
N ARG A 62 -8.92 16.26 -35.84
CA ARG A 62 -8.95 17.57 -36.52
C ARG A 62 -7.56 18.06 -36.90
N GLN A 63 -6.55 17.86 -36.03
CA GLN A 63 -5.18 18.24 -36.39
C GLN A 63 -4.62 17.39 -37.53
N TYR A 64 -4.89 16.08 -37.55
CA TYR A 64 -4.49 15.23 -38.66
C TYR A 64 -5.23 15.55 -39.96
N GLN A 65 -6.49 15.98 -39.88
CA GLN A 65 -7.20 16.51 -41.05
C GLN A 65 -6.51 17.77 -41.60
N ASN A 66 -6.08 18.68 -40.72
CA ASN A 66 -5.30 19.86 -41.14
C ASN A 66 -3.98 19.46 -41.82
N CYS A 67 -3.32 18.36 -41.41
CA CYS A 67 -2.12 17.87 -42.11
C CYS A 67 -2.41 17.56 -43.59
N LEU A 68 -3.58 17.00 -43.89
CA LEU A 68 -4.00 16.67 -45.27
C LEU A 68 -4.44 17.91 -46.06
N GLU A 69 -4.66 19.04 -45.40
CA GLU A 69 -4.94 20.33 -46.05
C GLU A 69 -3.66 21.09 -46.40
N VAL A 70 -2.50 20.67 -45.89
CA VAL A 70 -1.20 21.25 -46.23
C VAL A 70 -0.80 20.87 -47.66
N PRO A 71 -0.48 21.83 -48.55
CA PRO A 71 -0.16 21.53 -49.94
C PRO A 71 1.00 20.54 -50.09
N GLY A 72 0.79 19.47 -50.85
CA GLY A 72 1.77 18.39 -51.05
C GLY A 72 1.66 17.23 -50.05
N PHE A 73 0.78 17.31 -49.05
CA PHE A 73 0.55 16.29 -48.03
C PHE A 73 -0.87 15.70 -48.07
N GLU A 74 -1.65 15.95 -49.12
CA GLU A 74 -3.06 15.54 -49.24
C GLU A 74 -3.24 14.01 -49.19
N ASN A 75 -2.16 13.28 -49.49
CA ASN A 75 -2.12 11.83 -49.47
C ASN A 75 -1.19 11.24 -48.40
N ASP A 76 -0.84 12.01 -47.38
CA ASP A 76 -0.01 11.53 -46.28
C ASP A 76 -0.63 10.31 -45.61
N THR A 77 0.08 9.17 -45.69
CA THR A 77 -0.36 7.90 -45.14
C THR A 77 -0.49 7.98 -43.63
N TYR A 78 0.46 8.64 -42.97
CA TYR A 78 0.49 8.77 -41.52
C TYR A 78 -0.76 9.47 -40.97
N ALA A 79 -1.07 10.66 -41.48
CA ALA A 79 -2.25 11.41 -41.08
C ALA A 79 -3.55 10.63 -41.35
N LYS A 80 -3.66 9.91 -42.48
CA LYS A 80 -4.83 9.08 -42.80
C LYS A 80 -5.01 7.92 -41.82
N GLU A 81 -3.94 7.21 -41.48
CA GLU A 81 -3.96 6.12 -40.49
C GLU A 81 -4.36 6.66 -39.12
N GLN A 82 -3.78 7.78 -38.69
CA GLN A 82 -4.10 8.41 -37.40
C GLN A 82 -5.55 8.92 -37.32
N ILE A 83 -6.12 9.43 -38.42
CA ILE A 83 -7.55 9.78 -38.49
C ILE A 83 -8.43 8.54 -38.26
N GLN A 84 -8.04 7.39 -38.81
CA GLN A 84 -8.77 6.14 -38.65
C GLN A 84 -8.66 5.60 -37.22
N GLU A 85 -7.48 5.65 -36.61
CA GLU A 85 -7.27 5.30 -35.20
C GLU A 85 -8.09 6.21 -34.27
N CYS A 86 -8.08 7.53 -34.49
CA CYS A 86 -8.91 8.48 -33.75
C CYS A 86 -10.40 8.14 -33.87
N THR A 87 -10.86 7.79 -35.06
CA THR A 87 -12.27 7.43 -35.30
C THR A 87 -12.66 6.16 -34.55
N THR A 88 -11.75 5.18 -34.51
CA THR A 88 -11.92 3.94 -33.73
C THR A 88 -11.96 4.25 -32.23
N GLY A 89 -11.02 5.07 -31.74
CA GLY A 89 -10.97 5.51 -30.34
C GLY A 89 -12.24 6.25 -29.90
N LEU A 90 -12.78 7.13 -30.73
CA LEU A 90 -14.05 7.82 -30.45
C LEU A 90 -15.23 6.85 -30.32
N ALA A 91 -15.31 5.86 -31.22
CA ALA A 91 -16.37 4.85 -31.18
C ALA A 91 -16.28 3.98 -29.92
N LEU A 92 -15.09 3.49 -29.58
CA LEU A 92 -14.85 2.70 -28.37
C LEU A 92 -15.17 3.50 -27.10
N ARG A 93 -14.75 4.77 -27.03
CA ARG A 93 -15.02 5.63 -25.87
C ARG A 93 -16.51 5.85 -25.67
N LYS A 94 -17.24 6.14 -26.74
CA LYS A 94 -18.69 6.28 -26.68
C LYS A 94 -19.35 5.01 -26.13
N GLN A 95 -18.96 3.84 -26.63
CA GLN A 95 -19.49 2.56 -26.14
C GLN A 95 -19.15 2.32 -24.67
N ALA A 96 -17.92 2.63 -24.24
CA ALA A 96 -17.49 2.48 -22.86
C ALA A 96 -18.32 3.38 -21.92
N ASP A 97 -18.50 4.65 -22.29
CA ASP A 97 -19.31 5.62 -21.53
C ASP A 97 -20.78 5.18 -21.44
N ASP A 98 -21.35 4.67 -22.54
CA ASP A 98 -22.73 4.17 -22.55
C ASP A 98 -22.89 2.90 -21.69
N ALA A 99 -21.92 1.97 -21.74
CA ALA A 99 -21.90 0.80 -20.87
C ALA A 99 -21.81 1.19 -19.38
N MET A 100 -20.99 2.21 -19.05
CA MET A 100 -20.90 2.75 -17.69
C MET A 100 -22.23 3.35 -17.21
N ARG A 101 -22.90 4.14 -18.05
CA ARG A 101 -24.22 4.73 -17.73
C ARG A 101 -25.30 3.67 -17.51
N GLN A 102 -25.22 2.56 -18.24
CA GLN A 102 -26.13 1.42 -18.11
C GLN A 102 -25.81 0.51 -16.92
N GLY A 103 -24.76 0.81 -16.14
CA GLY A 103 -24.32 -0.03 -15.03
C GLY A 103 -23.61 -1.32 -15.46
N LYS A 104 -23.25 -1.46 -16.74
CA LYS A 104 -22.56 -2.63 -17.30
C LYS A 104 -21.06 -2.50 -17.12
N GLY A 105 -20.60 -2.44 -15.86
CA GLY A 105 -19.20 -2.18 -15.50
C GLY A 105 -18.19 -3.14 -16.16
N ALA A 106 -18.50 -4.44 -16.23
CA ALA A 106 -17.61 -5.42 -16.87
C ALA A 106 -17.42 -5.17 -18.38
N GLU A 107 -18.49 -4.77 -19.06
CA GLU A 107 -18.45 -4.43 -20.49
C GLU A 107 -17.67 -3.13 -20.72
N ALA A 108 -17.91 -2.12 -19.89
CA ALA A 108 -17.14 -0.87 -19.93
C ALA A 108 -15.63 -1.12 -19.76
N ILE A 109 -15.23 -1.95 -18.79
CA ILE A 109 -13.82 -2.28 -18.54
C ILE A 109 -13.20 -2.99 -19.74
N LYS A 110 -13.94 -3.88 -20.42
CA LYS A 110 -13.47 -4.53 -21.64
C LYS A 110 -13.21 -3.50 -22.74
N LEU A 111 -14.13 -2.57 -22.96
CA LEU A 111 -14.01 -1.50 -23.97
C LEU A 111 -12.86 -0.54 -23.63
N MET A 112 -12.67 -0.20 -22.36
CA MET A 112 -11.56 0.63 -21.89
C MET A 112 -10.20 -0.06 -22.06
N ASN A 113 -10.13 -1.38 -21.87
CA ASN A 113 -8.91 -2.14 -22.21
C ASN A 113 -8.62 -2.09 -23.71
N GLN A 114 -9.64 -2.15 -24.56
CA GLN A 114 -9.45 -1.99 -26.01
C GLN A 114 -8.94 -0.58 -26.35
N LEU A 115 -9.41 0.46 -25.66
CA LEU A 115 -8.88 1.82 -25.78
C LEU A 115 -7.40 1.90 -25.39
N LEU A 116 -7.00 1.30 -24.28
CA LEU A 116 -5.59 1.29 -23.87
C LEU A 116 -4.70 0.41 -24.75
N ASN A 117 -5.26 -0.59 -25.44
CA ASN A 117 -4.52 -1.34 -26.45
C ASN A 117 -4.31 -0.52 -27.73
N LEU A 118 -5.29 0.30 -28.11
CA LEU A 118 -5.17 1.25 -29.22
C LEU A 118 -4.20 2.39 -28.86
N ASN A 119 -4.29 2.90 -27.64
CA ASN A 119 -3.48 4.00 -27.14
C ASN A 119 -3.12 3.78 -25.66
N PRO A 120 -1.94 3.19 -25.38
CA PRO A 120 -1.47 2.94 -24.01
C PRO A 120 -1.28 4.21 -23.18
N ASP A 121 -1.17 5.38 -23.80
CA ASP A 121 -0.95 6.65 -23.13
C ASP A 121 -2.22 7.42 -22.80
N ASP A 122 -3.39 6.97 -23.27
CA ASP A 122 -4.69 7.62 -23.10
C ASP A 122 -4.97 7.99 -21.62
N LEU A 123 -4.67 9.25 -21.29
CA LEU A 123 -4.77 9.77 -19.92
C LEU A 123 -6.21 9.82 -19.44
N ILE A 124 -7.17 10.06 -20.35
CA ILE A 124 -8.59 10.10 -20.02
C ILE A 124 -9.07 8.69 -19.64
N THR A 125 -8.75 7.67 -20.44
CA THR A 125 -9.13 6.28 -20.16
C THR A 125 -8.45 5.75 -18.89
N LYS A 126 -7.17 6.08 -18.66
CA LYS A 126 -6.49 5.79 -17.38
C LYS A 126 -7.21 6.45 -16.19
N GLY A 127 -7.61 7.71 -16.33
CA GLY A 127 -8.42 8.42 -15.33
C GLY A 127 -9.74 7.71 -15.02
N GLN A 128 -10.47 7.28 -16.06
CA GLN A 128 -11.71 6.52 -15.92
C GLN A 128 -11.50 5.18 -15.20
N PHE A 129 -10.38 4.47 -15.46
CA PHE A 129 -10.03 3.23 -14.75
C PHE A 129 -9.81 3.48 -13.26
N ALA A 130 -9.08 4.53 -12.92
CA ALA A 130 -8.87 4.93 -11.54
C ALA A 130 -10.20 5.26 -10.85
N ASP A 131 -11.10 6.02 -11.50
CA ASP A 131 -12.43 6.35 -10.97
C ASP A 131 -13.32 5.12 -10.75
N TYR A 132 -13.26 4.17 -11.67
CA TYR A 132 -14.02 2.92 -11.57
C TYR A 132 -13.58 2.13 -10.33
N TYR A 133 -12.29 1.84 -10.22
CA TYR A 133 -11.77 1.02 -9.13
C TYR A 133 -11.79 1.74 -7.77
N GLU A 134 -11.66 3.07 -7.74
CA GLU A 134 -11.85 3.84 -6.52
C GLU A 134 -13.29 3.73 -6.00
N ARG A 135 -14.31 3.85 -6.88
CA ARG A 135 -15.71 3.67 -6.49
C ARG A 135 -16.01 2.25 -6.02
N GLU A 136 -15.50 1.25 -6.72
CA GLU A 136 -15.63 -0.15 -6.31
C GLU A 136 -14.99 -0.37 -4.92
N GLY A 137 -13.78 0.15 -4.71
CA GLY A 137 -13.09 0.10 -3.42
C GLY A 137 -13.88 0.77 -2.30
N ASN A 138 -14.45 1.95 -2.55
CA ASN A 138 -15.30 2.68 -1.59
C ASN A 138 -16.56 1.87 -1.23
N GLN A 139 -17.22 1.26 -2.21
CA GLN A 139 -18.39 0.40 -1.99
C GLN A 139 -18.03 -0.83 -1.14
N LEU A 140 -16.95 -1.53 -1.49
CA LEU A 140 -16.46 -2.70 -0.75
C LEU A 140 -16.03 -2.33 0.68
N PHE A 141 -15.41 -1.17 0.86
CA PHE A 141 -15.03 -0.65 2.16
C PHE A 141 -16.26 -0.43 3.05
N ASN A 142 -17.32 0.19 2.50
CA ASN A 142 -18.58 0.39 3.22
C ASN A 142 -19.28 -0.94 3.58
N GLN A 143 -19.09 -1.97 2.77
CA GLN A 143 -19.54 -3.35 3.05
C GLN A 143 -18.62 -4.11 4.02
N LYS A 144 -17.58 -3.47 4.56
CA LYS A 144 -16.55 -4.05 5.43
C LYS A 144 -15.73 -5.17 4.75
N GLN A 145 -15.77 -5.26 3.43
CA GLN A 145 -14.96 -6.19 2.64
C GLN A 145 -13.56 -5.60 2.41
N TYR A 146 -12.80 -5.41 3.50
CA TYR A 146 -11.58 -4.60 3.48
C TYR A 146 -10.48 -5.14 2.57
N LEU A 147 -10.29 -6.46 2.49
CA LEU A 147 -9.29 -7.07 1.59
C LEU A 147 -9.61 -6.76 0.12
N ARG A 148 -10.86 -6.96 -0.29
CA ARG A 148 -11.31 -6.63 -1.67
C ARG A 148 -11.24 -5.13 -1.93
N ALA A 149 -11.61 -4.30 -0.96
CA ALA A 149 -11.48 -2.85 -1.08
C ALA A 149 -10.02 -2.43 -1.32
N LYS A 150 -9.08 -3.04 -0.61
CA LYS A 150 -7.64 -2.79 -0.79
C LYS A 150 -7.17 -3.19 -2.18
N GLU A 151 -7.64 -4.33 -2.71
CA GLU A 151 -7.33 -4.76 -4.08
C GLU A 151 -7.84 -3.75 -5.11
N SER A 152 -9.08 -3.27 -4.98
CA SER A 152 -9.63 -2.23 -5.87
C SER A 152 -8.85 -0.92 -5.78
N TYR A 153 -8.53 -0.40 -4.59
CA TYR A 153 -7.68 0.80 -4.47
C TYR A 153 -6.28 0.62 -5.05
N SER A 154 -5.71 -0.59 -4.95
CA SER A 154 -4.40 -0.91 -5.54
C SER A 154 -4.47 -0.90 -7.07
N LYS A 155 -5.56 -1.39 -7.67
CA LYS A 155 -5.81 -1.26 -9.10
C LYS A 155 -6.00 0.21 -9.50
N ALA A 156 -6.73 1.01 -8.72
CA ALA A 156 -6.88 2.43 -9.02
C ALA A 156 -5.51 3.15 -9.06
N LEU A 157 -4.60 2.81 -8.13
CA LEU A 157 -3.24 3.36 -8.08
C LEU A 157 -2.39 3.06 -9.32
N SER A 158 -2.61 1.94 -10.02
CA SER A 158 -1.83 1.63 -11.23
C SER A 158 -2.18 2.52 -12.42
N TYR A 159 -3.31 3.23 -12.38
CA TYR A 159 -3.79 4.07 -13.47
C TYR A 159 -3.73 5.57 -13.18
N THR A 160 -3.33 6.00 -11.97
CA THR A 160 -3.29 7.43 -11.62
C THR A 160 -2.01 7.84 -10.88
N THR A 161 -1.50 9.02 -11.23
CA THR A 161 -0.40 9.69 -10.53
C THR A 161 -0.87 10.85 -9.64
N THR A 162 -2.02 11.45 -9.94
CA THR A 162 -2.53 12.65 -9.25
C THR A 162 -3.23 12.34 -7.93
N ARG A 163 -3.83 11.15 -7.79
CA ARG A 163 -4.60 10.73 -6.59
C ARG A 163 -3.88 9.70 -5.72
N GLN A 164 -2.57 9.58 -5.85
CA GLN A 164 -1.83 8.54 -5.15
C GLN A 164 -1.93 8.66 -3.62
N GLU A 165 -1.85 9.88 -3.09
CA GLU A 165 -1.88 10.10 -1.64
C GLU A 165 -3.22 9.69 -1.03
N THR A 166 -4.35 10.06 -1.66
CA THR A 166 -5.68 9.71 -1.14
C THR A 166 -5.91 8.20 -1.16
N LEU A 167 -5.55 7.51 -2.24
CA LEU A 167 -5.67 6.06 -2.36
C LEU A 167 -4.73 5.32 -1.40
N ARG A 168 -3.48 5.80 -1.22
CA ARG A 168 -2.53 5.25 -0.23
C ARG A 168 -3.06 5.41 1.19
N LEU A 169 -3.70 6.53 1.51
CA LEU A 169 -4.33 6.74 2.82
C LEU A 169 -5.49 5.78 3.07
N GLN A 170 -6.32 5.51 2.06
CA GLN A 170 -7.41 4.52 2.15
C GLN A 170 -6.85 3.11 2.40
N ILE A 171 -5.79 2.71 1.68
CA ILE A 171 -5.11 1.41 1.90
C ILE A 171 -4.53 1.33 3.31
N ARG A 172 -3.83 2.38 3.76
CA ARG A 172 -3.27 2.44 5.13
C ARG A 172 -4.35 2.32 6.20
N THR A 173 -5.51 2.94 5.96
CA THR A 173 -6.67 2.86 6.87
C THR A 173 -7.15 1.41 6.98
N ILE A 174 -7.25 0.70 5.86
CA ILE A 174 -7.57 -0.74 5.86
C ILE A 174 -6.52 -1.55 6.63
N ASP A 175 -5.23 -1.29 6.41
CA ASP A 175 -4.15 -2.01 7.09
C ASP A 175 -4.21 -1.80 8.62
N ASN A 176 -4.55 -0.59 9.06
CA ASN A 176 -4.72 -0.29 10.48
C ASN A 176 -5.97 -0.96 11.07
N LEU A 177 -7.06 -1.07 10.32
CA LEU A 177 -8.26 -1.81 10.74
C LEU A 177 -8.01 -3.31 10.83
N SER A 178 -7.12 -3.84 9.98
CA SER A 178 -6.80 -5.27 9.91
C SER A 178 -5.72 -5.69 10.90
N ARG A 179 -5.02 -4.73 11.52
CA ARG A 179 -4.05 -5.03 12.58
C ARG A 179 -4.79 -5.48 13.85
N PRO A 180 -4.48 -6.66 14.41
CA PRO A 180 -4.95 -7.00 15.74
C PRO A 180 -4.46 -5.91 16.69
N SER A 181 -5.36 -5.34 17.49
CA SER A 181 -4.96 -4.29 18.43
C SER A 181 -3.85 -4.86 19.33
N LYS A 182 -2.79 -4.07 19.60
CA LYS A 182 -1.69 -4.48 20.51
C LYS A 182 -2.21 -5.05 21.84
N GLN A 183 -3.40 -4.63 22.26
CA GLN A 183 -4.08 -5.06 23.47
C GLN A 183 -4.60 -6.50 23.40
N VAL A 184 -5.06 -6.98 22.25
CA VAL A 184 -5.43 -8.40 22.08
C VAL A 184 -4.19 -9.29 22.24
N GLY A 185 -3.05 -8.87 21.68
CA GLY A 185 -1.78 -9.56 21.90
C GLY A 185 -1.37 -9.61 23.37
N ILE A 186 -1.46 -8.49 24.09
CA ILE A 186 -1.14 -8.44 25.53
C ILE A 186 -2.08 -9.33 26.34
N LYS A 187 -3.40 -9.28 26.11
CA LYS A 187 -4.39 -10.10 26.82
C LYS A 187 -4.15 -11.61 26.63
N VAL A 188 -3.88 -12.03 25.40
CA VAL A 188 -3.59 -13.45 25.08
C VAL A 188 -2.30 -13.91 25.77
N VAL A 189 -1.25 -13.09 25.73
CA VAL A 189 0.04 -13.42 26.38
C VAL A 189 -0.11 -13.50 27.89
N THR A 190 -0.79 -12.54 28.54
CA THR A 190 -0.98 -12.58 30.00
C THR A 190 -1.80 -13.78 30.45
N GLY A 191 -2.87 -14.12 29.73
CA GLY A 191 -3.67 -15.31 30.04
C GLY A 191 -2.88 -16.62 29.88
N LEU A 192 -2.07 -16.73 28.81
CA LEU A 192 -1.23 -17.92 28.58
C LEU A 192 -0.15 -18.09 29.66
N VAL A 193 0.47 -16.98 30.10
CA VAL A 193 1.44 -17.00 31.21
C VAL A 193 0.76 -17.40 32.52
N ALA A 194 -0.44 -16.89 32.81
CA ALA A 194 -1.19 -17.25 34.02
C ALA A 194 -1.50 -18.75 34.07
N VAL A 195 -2.04 -19.30 32.98
CA VAL A 195 -2.39 -20.73 32.88
C VAL A 195 -1.14 -21.61 32.96
N GLY A 196 -0.07 -21.27 32.22
CA GLY A 196 1.17 -22.04 32.22
C GLY A 196 1.84 -22.08 33.60
N ALA A 197 1.97 -20.93 34.27
CA ALA A 197 2.56 -20.84 35.61
C ALA A 197 1.70 -21.56 36.65
N GLY A 198 0.37 -21.43 36.59
CA GLY A 198 -0.56 -22.12 37.49
C GLY A 198 -0.52 -23.64 37.35
N ALA A 199 -0.54 -24.15 36.11
CA ALA A 199 -0.44 -25.59 35.85
C ALA A 199 0.89 -26.17 36.34
N TYR A 200 2.01 -25.47 36.12
CA TYR A 200 3.32 -25.90 36.60
C TYR A 200 3.41 -25.89 38.14
N ALA A 201 2.81 -24.90 38.81
CA ALA A 201 2.72 -24.86 40.27
C ALA A 201 1.94 -26.07 40.82
N LEU A 202 0.83 -26.47 40.19
CA LEU A 202 0.07 -27.66 40.59
C LEU A 202 0.89 -28.95 40.45
N LEU A 203 1.67 -29.08 39.37
CA LEU A 203 2.55 -30.23 39.17
C LEU A 203 3.63 -30.31 40.28
N LEU A 204 4.27 -29.18 40.61
CA LEU A 204 5.25 -29.12 41.70
C LEU A 204 4.63 -29.47 43.05
N ARG A 205 3.39 -29.00 43.31
CA ARG A 205 2.67 -29.31 44.56
C ARG A 205 2.31 -30.80 44.65
N ASN A 206 1.86 -31.40 43.55
CA ASN A 206 1.51 -32.81 43.51
C ASN A 206 2.75 -33.70 43.66
N ASP A 207 3.86 -33.38 42.99
CA ASP A 207 5.15 -34.10 43.10
C ASP A 207 5.64 -34.10 44.56
N TYR A 208 5.62 -32.94 45.22
CA TYR A 208 6.00 -32.83 46.62
C TYR A 208 5.09 -33.64 47.54
N ASN A 209 3.77 -33.50 47.41
CA ASN A 209 2.81 -34.20 48.26
C ASN A 209 2.92 -35.72 48.12
N SER A 210 3.13 -36.22 46.89
CA SER A 210 3.32 -37.65 46.61
C SER A 210 4.58 -38.19 47.29
N LYS A 211 5.72 -37.50 47.11
CA LYS A 211 7.00 -37.90 47.71
C LYS A 211 7.01 -37.80 49.23
N PHE A 212 6.39 -36.76 49.78
CA PHE A 212 6.23 -36.59 51.21
C PHE A 212 5.31 -37.67 51.83
N SER A 213 4.24 -38.05 51.13
CA SER A 213 3.37 -39.15 51.57
C SER A 213 4.09 -40.50 51.55
N ALA A 214 4.89 -40.77 50.51
CA ALA A 214 5.71 -41.97 50.42
C ALA A 214 6.76 -42.02 51.55
N LEU A 215 7.44 -40.90 51.82
CA LEU A 215 8.35 -40.77 52.95
C LEU A 215 7.66 -41.07 54.28
N ASN A 216 6.47 -40.49 54.52
CA ASN A 216 5.72 -40.75 55.75
C ASN A 216 5.34 -42.22 55.91
N GLN A 217 4.88 -42.89 54.85
CA GLN A 217 4.57 -44.32 54.88
C GLN A 217 5.79 -45.17 55.23
N ILE A 218 6.94 -44.90 54.59
CA ILE A 218 8.19 -45.62 54.86
C ILE A 218 8.70 -45.30 56.27
N SER A 219 8.54 -44.07 56.77
CA SER A 219 8.96 -43.71 58.12
C SER A 219 8.20 -44.50 59.21
N GLN A 220 6.90 -44.73 59.00
CA GLN A 220 6.06 -45.48 59.94
C GLN A 220 6.44 -46.95 60.03
N THR A 221 6.96 -47.53 58.94
CA THR A 221 7.45 -48.91 58.91
C THR A 221 8.91 -49.02 59.36
N ALA A 222 9.74 -48.02 59.04
CA ALA A 222 11.17 -48.02 59.32
C ALA A 222 11.52 -47.70 60.79
N ASP A 223 10.73 -46.84 61.44
CA ASP A 223 10.92 -46.44 62.84
C ASP A 223 9.57 -46.25 63.54
N PRO A 224 8.84 -47.35 63.81
CA PRO A 224 7.51 -47.29 64.42
C PRO A 224 7.53 -46.72 65.85
N THR A 225 8.67 -46.77 66.53
CA THR A 225 8.85 -46.24 67.89
C THR A 225 9.31 -44.78 67.92
N GLY A 226 9.63 -44.18 66.76
CA GLY A 226 10.15 -42.81 66.68
C GLY A 226 11.50 -42.64 67.37
N SER A 227 12.28 -43.72 67.46
CA SER A 227 13.56 -43.79 68.16
C SER A 227 14.71 -43.11 67.41
N GLY A 228 14.53 -42.84 66.12
CA GLY A 228 15.56 -42.33 65.21
C GLY A 228 16.56 -43.40 64.75
N ILE A 229 16.37 -44.67 65.09
CA ILE A 229 17.30 -45.76 64.79
C ILE A 229 16.64 -46.78 63.85
N ILE A 230 17.10 -46.84 62.60
CA ILE A 230 16.67 -47.85 61.62
C ILE A 230 17.70 -48.99 61.61
N ALA A 231 17.34 -50.13 62.22
CA ALA A 231 18.26 -51.25 62.43
C ALA A 231 18.49 -52.11 61.17
N ASP A 232 17.52 -52.19 60.25
CA ASP A 232 17.62 -52.99 59.04
C ASP A 232 18.28 -52.19 57.88
N PRO A 233 19.41 -52.67 57.31
CA PRO A 233 20.13 -51.94 56.26
C PRO A 233 19.34 -51.71 54.97
N ASN A 234 18.42 -52.62 54.62
CA ASN A 234 17.61 -52.46 53.41
C ASN A 234 16.50 -51.41 53.61
N THR A 235 15.86 -51.44 54.78
CA THR A 235 14.87 -50.45 55.20
C THR A 235 15.49 -49.06 55.32
N TYR A 236 16.72 -48.96 55.83
CA TYR A 236 17.47 -47.70 55.86
C TYR A 236 17.72 -47.13 54.46
N ARG A 237 18.09 -47.96 53.47
CA ARG A 237 18.27 -47.49 52.09
C ARG A 237 16.97 -46.94 51.50
N GLN A 238 15.86 -47.65 51.69
CA GLN A 238 14.54 -47.20 51.21
C GLN A 238 14.12 -45.88 51.85
N TYR A 239 14.33 -45.75 53.16
CA TYR A 239 14.08 -44.51 53.87
C TYR A 239 14.95 -43.36 53.32
N ASN A 240 16.25 -43.59 53.14
CA ASN A 240 17.19 -42.58 52.64
C ASN A 240 16.86 -42.15 51.21
N GLU A 241 16.45 -43.08 50.34
CA GLU A 241 16.00 -42.77 48.97
C GLU A 241 14.73 -41.92 48.99
N ALA A 242 13.71 -42.30 49.78
CA ALA A 242 12.48 -41.53 49.93
C ALA A 242 12.72 -40.14 50.55
N TYR A 243 13.63 -40.06 51.52
CA TYR A 243 14.02 -38.81 52.17
C TYR A 243 14.69 -37.87 51.16
N SER A 244 15.71 -38.34 50.43
CA SER A 244 16.40 -37.55 49.41
C SER A 244 15.47 -37.12 48.27
N ALA A 245 14.51 -37.96 47.88
CA ALA A 245 13.50 -37.61 46.87
C ALA A 245 12.54 -36.51 47.36
N ALA A 246 12.08 -36.60 48.61
CA ALA A 246 11.22 -35.58 49.23
C ALA A 246 11.98 -34.26 49.44
N GLU A 247 13.24 -34.32 49.86
CA GLU A 247 14.13 -33.17 50.02
C GLU A 247 14.37 -32.46 48.68
N ALA A 248 14.66 -33.21 47.61
CA ALA A 248 14.81 -32.66 46.26
C ALA A 248 13.52 -32.00 45.75
N ALA A 249 12.34 -32.52 46.11
CA ALA A 249 11.07 -31.87 45.81
C ALA A 249 10.83 -30.62 46.68
N GLN A 250 11.26 -30.64 47.95
CA GLN A 250 11.20 -29.49 48.85
C GLN A 250 12.08 -28.32 48.39
N GLN A 251 13.25 -28.61 47.83
CA GLN A 251 14.13 -27.57 47.25
C GLN A 251 13.45 -26.80 46.10
N LYS A 252 12.47 -27.41 45.42
CA LYS A 252 11.66 -26.76 44.37
C LYS A 252 10.55 -25.85 44.93
N ASN A 253 10.40 -25.72 46.25
CA ASN A 253 9.41 -24.84 46.87
C ASN A 253 9.61 -23.36 46.50
N GLY A 254 10.86 -22.94 46.25
CA GLY A 254 11.15 -21.60 45.71
C GLY A 254 10.51 -21.37 44.33
N LEU A 255 10.64 -22.35 43.43
CA LEU A 255 10.02 -22.31 42.10
C LEU A 255 8.49 -22.34 42.18
N PHE A 256 7.93 -23.18 43.06
CA PHE A 256 6.49 -23.20 43.31
C PHE A 256 5.95 -21.82 43.72
N LYS A 257 6.58 -21.17 44.71
CA LYS A 257 6.20 -19.82 45.17
C LYS A 257 6.31 -18.79 44.05
N ALA A 258 7.35 -18.86 43.24
CA ALA A 258 7.53 -17.98 42.08
C ALA A 258 6.40 -18.18 41.05
N CYS A 259 6.07 -19.43 40.70
CA CYS A 259 4.99 -19.73 39.75
C CYS A 259 3.62 -19.26 40.26
N VAL A 260 3.32 -19.46 41.54
CA VAL A 260 2.08 -18.94 42.15
C VAL A 260 2.04 -17.41 42.12
N GLY A 261 3.15 -16.75 42.44
CA GLY A 261 3.27 -15.29 42.38
C GLY A 261 3.05 -14.74 40.96
N VAL A 262 3.69 -15.36 39.95
CA VAL A 262 3.52 -14.99 38.54
C VAL A 262 2.07 -15.22 38.08
N ALA A 263 1.48 -16.37 38.44
CA ALA A 263 0.09 -16.65 38.10
C ALA A 263 -0.87 -15.63 38.73
N ALA A 264 -0.67 -15.27 40.00
CA ALA A 264 -1.50 -14.28 40.69
C ALA A 264 -1.37 -12.87 40.10
N VAL A 265 -0.16 -12.42 39.77
CA VAL A 265 0.05 -11.10 39.13
C VAL A 265 -0.57 -11.09 37.73
N ALA A 266 -0.39 -12.16 36.96
CA ALA A 266 -0.93 -12.27 35.62
C ALA A 266 -2.47 -12.29 35.60
N THR A 267 -3.11 -13.00 36.54
CA THR A 267 -4.58 -13.02 36.65
C THR A 267 -5.14 -11.66 37.09
N VAL A 268 -4.48 -10.96 38.03
CA VAL A 268 -4.86 -9.60 38.42
C VAL A 268 -4.71 -8.62 37.24
N ALA A 269 -3.62 -8.73 36.49
CA ALA A 269 -3.40 -7.92 35.30
C ALA A 269 -4.46 -8.20 34.21
N GLU A 270 -4.83 -9.47 34.00
CA GLU A 270 -5.89 -9.86 33.07
C GLU A 270 -7.26 -9.30 33.50
N LEU A 271 -7.63 -9.44 34.78
CA LEU A 271 -8.84 -8.85 35.36
C LEU A 271 -8.86 -7.33 35.19
N TYR A 272 -7.74 -6.66 35.46
CA TYR A 272 -7.61 -5.22 35.25
C TYR A 272 -7.85 -4.83 33.79
N LEU A 273 -7.24 -5.54 32.84
CA LEU A 273 -7.40 -5.31 31.39
C LEU A 273 -8.78 -5.70 30.85
N LEU A 274 -9.51 -6.59 31.52
CA LEU A 274 -10.89 -6.96 31.18
C LEU A 274 -11.90 -5.92 31.69
N LEU A 275 -11.71 -5.45 32.93
CA LEU A 275 -12.60 -4.50 33.59
C LEU A 275 -12.40 -3.06 33.07
N HIS A 276 -11.15 -2.66 32.82
CA HIS A 276 -10.84 -1.32 32.34
C HIS A 276 -10.68 -1.34 30.81
N LYS A 277 -11.77 -1.02 30.12
CA LYS A 277 -11.68 -0.59 28.72
C LYS A 277 -10.99 0.78 28.71
N PRO A 278 -9.83 0.97 28.06
CA PRO A 278 -9.28 2.30 27.93
C PRO A 278 -10.30 3.17 27.19
N LYS A 279 -10.46 4.42 27.63
CA LYS A 279 -11.27 5.39 26.90
C LYS A 279 -10.84 5.33 25.43
N PRO A 280 -11.76 5.18 24.48
CA PRO A 280 -11.40 5.30 23.08
C PRO A 280 -10.70 6.64 22.94
N SER A 281 -9.45 6.63 22.51
CA SER A 281 -8.82 7.81 21.95
C SER A 281 -9.62 8.11 20.69
N THR A 282 -10.75 8.80 20.85
CA THR A 282 -11.39 9.50 19.76
C THR A 282 -10.36 10.51 19.32
N SER A 283 -9.56 10.14 18.32
CA SER A 283 -9.06 11.13 17.41
C SER A 283 -10.29 11.93 17.03
N ALA A 284 -10.37 13.17 17.50
CA ALA A 284 -11.49 14.06 17.19
C ALA A 284 -11.66 14.18 15.66
N PHE A 285 -10.61 13.81 14.92
CA PHE A 285 -10.55 13.71 13.48
C PHE A 285 -10.77 12.26 12.99
N GLN A 286 -11.88 12.00 12.29
CA GLN A 286 -12.10 10.77 11.54
C GLN A 286 -12.08 11.05 10.03
N TRP A 287 -11.23 10.35 9.30
CA TRP A 287 -11.22 10.36 7.84
C TRP A 287 -12.00 9.14 7.34
N LYS A 288 -13.11 9.35 6.63
CA LYS A 288 -13.86 8.28 5.98
C LYS A 288 -13.94 8.54 4.48
N PRO A 289 -13.81 7.52 3.61
CA PRO A 289 -14.11 7.70 2.20
C PRO A 289 -15.59 8.12 2.05
N SER A 290 -15.84 9.19 1.29
CA SER A 290 -17.20 9.66 1.03
C SER A 290 -17.93 8.67 0.12
N SER A 291 -19.14 8.26 0.49
CA SER A 291 -19.99 7.40 -0.35
C SER A 291 -20.76 8.19 -1.42
N GLN A 292 -20.81 9.52 -1.30
CA GLN A 292 -21.65 10.40 -2.14
C GLN A 292 -20.87 11.44 -2.93
N SER A 293 -19.55 11.57 -2.71
CA SER A 293 -18.72 12.56 -3.41
C SER A 293 -17.30 12.04 -3.64
N TRP A 294 -16.59 12.65 -4.61
CA TRP A 294 -15.16 12.44 -4.81
C TRP A 294 -14.37 13.12 -3.67
N GLY A 295 -13.92 12.34 -2.68
CA GLY A 295 -13.08 12.85 -1.60
C GLY A 295 -13.16 12.07 -0.28
N LEU A 296 -12.37 12.54 0.69
CA LEU A 296 -12.42 12.09 2.08
C LEU A 296 -13.41 12.96 2.85
N ALA A 297 -14.40 12.34 3.49
CA ALA A 297 -15.22 12.98 4.50
C ALA A 297 -14.40 13.14 5.78
N VAL A 298 -14.26 14.39 6.23
CA VAL A 298 -13.73 14.74 7.54
C VAL A 298 -14.88 14.79 8.53
N GLY A 299 -14.94 13.82 9.43
CA GLY A 299 -15.82 13.86 10.58
C GLY A 299 -15.08 14.42 11.79
N TYR A 300 -15.59 15.51 12.37
CA TYR A 300 -15.16 15.99 13.68
C TYR A 300 -16.20 15.63 14.72
N THR A 301 -15.83 14.84 15.74
CA THR A 301 -16.71 14.50 16.86
C THR A 301 -16.21 15.19 18.12
N PHE A 302 -17.01 16.12 18.65
CA PHE A 302 -16.82 16.81 19.93
C PHE A 302 -17.03 15.84 21.11
#